data_AF-A0A7C1VTB3-F1
#
_entry.id   AF-A0A7C1VTB3-F1
#
_cell.length_a   1.000
_cell.length_b   1.000
_cell.length_c   1.000
_cell.angle_alpha   90.00
_cell.angle_beta   90.00
_cell.angle_gamma   90.00
#
_symmetry.space_group_name_H-M   'P 1'
#
loop_
_entity.id
_entity.type
_entity.pdbx_description
1 polymer ?
#
loop_
_entity_poly.entity_id
_entity_poly.type
_entity_poly.pdbx_seq_one_letter_code
_entity_poly.pdbx_strand_id
1 'polypeptide(L)'
;MINKIGHMDDFLVEYERVLERALSYGATNVPLTGFRDRGINWKPPKKFIPACHRGWEKVQNRIIDLLQQISCDKSLDKEEKVYRQLLLRKIVDTMANTMLGGKTYVLRRIAIHGAIPPIDLKVIKETQRIANRDNHESRLTFSLIADLTTFVHVCDLLKIDFRQGHRGLSLIELKDGRVNEILLSQMERYPLEDESLDRLKDDNNIRPNHKQQATRILRQKIRLDQVHTILRDDKGIDPEIKMPIAVVGDAKGNSIEEENYGQFLAELIESSKKEKCGVSSGMINCCLHLGVGYSSDTNVARRKAIYAASYSMKKQLKNPMMEFTEIRNRLLTLVTEKDMVIAGNLFEVNLHSLPVIPFLLWPIPRHSLFDLMKRSLVVMFIFDLPGFFLMGKQLGVDLELSTRSEADSIKKRIGVHNVVTFGNRMVTYAVGDQSVKLASLIPRFFTNLSRPAQFLSLCAKRSTINRSTNPRHAGI
;
A
#
# COMPACT_ATOMS: atom_id res chain seq x y z
N MET A 1 30.66 16.86 -14.25
CA MET A 1 30.66 17.22 -12.82
C MET A 1 29.39 16.65 -12.20
N ILE A 2 29.49 15.81 -11.17
CA ILE A 2 28.33 15.33 -10.44
C ILE A 2 28.04 16.39 -9.37
N ASN A 3 26.97 17.18 -9.53
CA ASN A 3 26.53 18.12 -8.49
C ASN A 3 26.26 17.34 -7.20
N LYS A 4 26.87 17.74 -6.09
CA LYS A 4 26.59 17.11 -4.79
C LYS A 4 25.15 17.41 -4.39
N ILE A 5 24.38 16.36 -4.11
CA ILE A 5 22.98 16.44 -3.67
C ILE A 5 22.95 16.53 -2.14
N GLY A 6 23.72 17.46 -1.57
CA GLY A 6 23.84 17.59 -0.11
C GLY A 6 22.57 18.19 0.51
N HIS A 7 22.08 19.30 -0.07
CA HIS A 7 20.91 20.00 0.42
C HIS A 7 19.60 19.31 0.00
N MET A 8 18.56 19.40 0.84
CA MET A 8 17.24 18.82 0.53
C MET A 8 16.64 19.44 -0.75
N ASP A 9 16.82 20.74 -0.97
CA ASP A 9 16.29 21.40 -2.17
C ASP A 9 16.94 20.86 -3.46
N ASP A 10 18.26 20.64 -3.46
CA ASP A 10 18.96 20.03 -4.61
C ASP A 10 18.46 18.61 -4.87
N PHE A 11 18.22 17.85 -3.80
CA PHE A 11 17.63 16.52 -3.89
C PHE A 11 16.24 16.57 -4.50
N LEU A 12 15.39 17.50 -4.07
CA LEU A 12 14.01 17.61 -4.54
C LEU A 12 13.91 18.10 -5.98
N VAL A 13 14.83 18.94 -6.46
CA VAL A 13 14.93 19.30 -7.88
C VAL A 13 15.22 18.06 -8.71
N GLU A 14 16.15 17.22 -8.28
CA GLU A 14 16.47 15.99 -9.00
C GLU A 14 15.34 14.95 -8.88
N TYR A 15 14.74 14.83 -7.71
CA TYR A 15 13.56 14.02 -7.46
C TYR A 15 12.43 14.39 -8.41
N GLU A 16 12.17 15.68 -8.60
CA GLU A 16 11.12 16.18 -9.47
C GLU A 16 11.33 15.76 -10.93
N ARG A 17 12.58 15.86 -11.42
CA ARG A 17 12.95 15.43 -12.78
C ARG A 17 12.75 13.93 -12.97
N VAL A 18 13.11 13.13 -11.97
CA VAL A 18 12.91 11.67 -11.99
C VAL A 18 11.42 11.34 -11.98
N LEU A 19 10.64 11.99 -11.11
CA LEU A 19 9.20 11.82 -11.03
C LEU A 19 8.48 12.19 -12.33
N GLU A 20 8.82 13.35 -12.91
CA GLU A 20 8.26 13.78 -14.20
C GLU A 20 8.53 12.77 -15.30
N ARG A 21 9.74 12.21 -15.33
CA ARG A 21 10.08 11.16 -16.27
C ARG A 21 9.30 9.87 -16.01
N ALA A 22 9.01 9.54 -14.76
CA ALA A 22 8.25 8.34 -14.42
C ALA A 22 6.79 8.42 -14.86
N LEU A 23 6.17 9.60 -14.71
CA LEU A 23 4.73 9.79 -14.91
C LEU A 23 4.39 10.33 -16.31
N SER A 24 5.22 11.20 -16.87
CA SER A 24 4.85 11.99 -18.05
C SER A 24 5.63 11.64 -19.31
N TYR A 25 6.75 10.89 -19.21
CA TYR A 25 7.65 10.69 -20.36
C TYR A 25 6.94 10.11 -21.60
N GLY A 26 6.02 9.16 -21.42
CA GLY A 26 5.21 8.64 -22.53
C GLY A 26 4.38 9.72 -23.20
N ALA A 27 3.64 10.50 -22.41
CA ALA A 27 2.76 11.56 -22.90
C ALA A 27 3.54 12.72 -23.54
N THR A 28 4.71 13.09 -23.00
CA THR A 28 5.58 14.13 -23.55
C THR A 28 6.19 13.73 -24.89
N ASN A 29 6.60 12.47 -25.05
CA ASN A 29 7.27 12.00 -26.27
C ASN A 29 6.30 11.46 -27.33
N VAL A 30 5.09 11.05 -26.91
CA VAL A 30 4.01 10.59 -27.78
C VAL A 30 2.72 11.27 -27.30
N PRO A 31 2.50 12.55 -27.69
CA PRO A 31 1.30 13.27 -27.30
C PRO A 31 0.05 12.47 -27.68
N LEU A 32 -0.85 12.31 -26.72
CA LEU A 32 -2.13 11.61 -26.91
C LEU A 32 -3.14 12.53 -27.63
N THR A 33 -2.72 13.26 -28.66
CA THR A 33 -3.62 14.08 -29.47
C THR A 33 -4.50 13.17 -30.33
N GLY A 34 -5.82 13.36 -30.27
CA GLY A 34 -6.77 12.62 -31.12
C GLY A 34 -7.53 11.46 -30.45
N PHE A 35 -7.47 11.30 -29.12
CA PHE A 35 -8.50 10.53 -28.41
C PHE A 35 -9.80 11.33 -28.41
N ARG A 36 -10.56 11.27 -29.51
CA ARG A 36 -11.99 11.63 -29.49
C ARG A 36 -12.72 10.55 -28.70
N ASP A 37 -13.77 10.91 -27.96
CA ASP A 37 -14.62 10.03 -27.12
C ASP A 37 -15.28 8.82 -27.83
N ARG A 38 -14.88 8.49 -29.06
CA ARG A 38 -15.42 7.41 -29.88
C ARG A 38 -14.34 6.38 -30.19
N GLY A 39 -14.12 5.47 -29.24
CA GLY A 39 -13.31 4.26 -29.41
C GLY A 39 -11.79 4.49 -29.32
N ILE A 40 -11.10 3.63 -28.55
CA ILE A 40 -9.64 3.64 -28.46
C ILE A 40 -9.08 3.20 -29.82
N ASN A 41 -8.55 4.16 -30.59
CA ASN A 41 -7.70 3.82 -31.72
C ASN A 41 -6.45 3.12 -31.17
N TRP A 42 -6.25 1.84 -31.51
CA TRP A 42 -5.12 1.05 -31.00
C TRP A 42 -3.76 1.42 -31.63
N LYS A 43 -3.71 2.36 -32.58
CA LYS A 43 -2.44 2.90 -33.13
C LYS A 43 -1.64 3.71 -32.09
N PRO A 44 -2.21 4.68 -31.35
CA PRO A 44 -1.50 5.40 -30.29
C PRO A 44 -0.83 4.52 -29.20
N PRO A 45 -1.47 3.46 -28.67
CA PRO A 45 -0.84 2.53 -27.72
C PRO A 45 0.49 1.92 -28.19
N LYS A 46 0.63 1.62 -29.49
CA LYS A 46 1.84 0.97 -30.05
C LYS A 46 3.11 1.83 -29.94
N LYS A 47 2.98 3.16 -29.88
CA LYS A 47 4.12 4.08 -29.68
C LYS A 47 4.20 4.56 -28.23
N PHE A 48 3.06 4.76 -27.59
CA PHE A 48 2.98 5.26 -26.22
C PHE A 48 3.58 4.27 -25.22
N ILE A 49 3.25 2.98 -25.30
CA ILE A 49 3.77 1.96 -24.38
C ILE A 49 5.31 1.88 -24.42
N PRO A 50 5.96 1.74 -25.61
CA PRO A 50 7.42 1.84 -25.71
C PRO A 50 8.02 3.11 -25.12
N ALA A 51 7.35 4.26 -25.29
CA ALA A 51 7.82 5.51 -24.73
C ALA A 51 7.75 5.49 -23.19
N CYS A 52 6.63 5.07 -22.59
CA CYS A 52 6.50 4.88 -21.15
C CYS A 52 7.59 3.97 -20.60
N HIS A 53 7.76 2.78 -21.18
CA HIS A 53 8.76 1.80 -20.73
C HIS A 53 10.20 2.35 -20.82
N ARG A 54 10.53 3.12 -21.86
CA ARG A 54 11.82 3.81 -21.96
C ARG A 54 12.00 4.88 -20.87
N GLY A 55 10.94 5.61 -20.53
CA GLY A 55 10.94 6.55 -19.42
C GLY A 55 11.23 5.85 -18.09
N TRP A 56 10.53 4.73 -17.85
CA TRP A 56 10.66 3.88 -16.67
C TRP A 56 12.05 3.26 -16.51
N GLU A 57 12.63 2.75 -17.59
CA GLU A 57 14.02 2.25 -17.59
C GLU A 57 15.02 3.33 -17.17
N LYS A 58 14.90 4.53 -17.76
CA LYS A 58 15.74 5.69 -17.40
C LYS A 58 15.55 6.12 -15.95
N VAL A 59 14.33 6.04 -15.42
CA VAL A 59 14.02 6.37 -14.02
C VAL A 59 14.65 5.36 -13.08
N GLN A 60 14.46 4.07 -13.32
CA GLN A 60 15.05 3.00 -12.52
C GLN A 60 16.58 3.13 -12.44
N ASN A 61 17.23 3.33 -13.59
CA ASN A 61 18.68 3.52 -13.64
C ASN A 61 19.11 4.76 -12.84
N ARG A 62 18.39 5.88 -12.99
CA ARG A 62 18.70 7.11 -12.27
C ARG A 62 18.49 6.98 -10.76
N ILE A 63 17.45 6.27 -10.32
CA ILE A 63 17.20 6.03 -8.90
C ILE A 63 18.35 5.23 -8.29
N ILE A 64 18.86 4.21 -8.98
CA ILE A 64 20.02 3.44 -8.50
C ILE A 64 21.26 4.33 -8.33
N ASP A 65 21.52 5.24 -9.27
CA ASP A 65 22.61 6.20 -9.15
C ASP A 65 22.44 7.14 -7.95
N LEU A 66 21.22 7.61 -7.70
CA LEU A 66 20.89 8.49 -6.57
C LEU A 66 21.01 7.74 -5.23
N LEU A 67 20.57 6.48 -5.16
CA LEU A 67 20.73 5.63 -3.99
C LEU A 67 22.22 5.41 -3.67
N GLN A 68 23.04 5.19 -4.69
CA GLN A 68 24.50 5.09 -4.53
C GLN A 68 25.10 6.39 -3.98
N GLN A 69 24.69 7.56 -4.51
CA GLN A 69 25.14 8.86 -4.03
C GLN A 69 24.75 9.08 -2.57
N ILE A 70 23.48 8.84 -2.20
CA ILE A 70 22.98 8.95 -0.83
C ILE A 70 23.74 8.02 0.12
N SER A 71 24.02 6.78 -0.30
CA SER A 71 24.76 5.82 0.51
C SER A 71 26.18 6.30 0.81
N CYS A 72 26.86 6.90 -0.18
CA CYS A 72 28.23 7.38 -0.07
C CYS A 72 28.37 8.78 0.55
N ASP A 73 27.29 9.56 0.62
CA ASP A 73 27.33 10.91 1.18
C ASP A 73 27.55 10.86 2.70
N LYS A 74 28.67 11.40 3.17
CA LYS A 74 29.02 11.45 4.59
C LYS A 74 28.37 12.63 5.33
N SER A 75 27.81 13.61 4.61
CA SER A 75 27.16 14.77 5.19
C SER A 75 25.73 14.50 5.67
N LEU A 76 25.11 13.43 5.16
CA LEU A 76 23.77 13.00 5.56
C LEU A 76 23.86 12.05 6.76
N ASP A 77 23.03 12.29 7.77
CA ASP A 77 22.83 11.33 8.85
C ASP A 77 22.03 10.11 8.38
N LYS A 78 21.91 9.10 9.25
CA LYS A 78 21.23 7.85 8.94
C LYS A 78 19.73 8.04 8.67
N GLU A 79 19.07 8.94 9.41
CA GLU A 79 17.63 9.17 9.29
C GLU A 79 17.31 9.83 7.94
N GLU A 80 18.07 10.87 7.58
CA GLU A 80 17.94 11.59 6.33
C GLU A 80 18.24 10.69 5.11
N LYS A 81 19.25 9.80 5.21
CA LYS A 81 19.51 8.78 4.19
C LYS A 81 18.29 7.88 3.99
N VAL A 82 17.72 7.35 5.06
CA VAL A 82 16.53 6.48 5.00
C VAL A 82 15.36 7.25 4.40
N TYR A 83 15.13 8.49 4.83
CA TYR A 83 14.07 9.35 4.33
C TYR A 83 14.16 9.56 2.81
N ARG A 84 15.32 9.98 2.30
CA ARG A 84 15.53 10.18 0.84
C ARG A 84 15.43 8.89 0.05
N GLN A 85 15.92 7.77 0.59
CA GLN A 85 15.75 6.46 -0.03
C GLN A 85 14.27 6.10 -0.17
N LEU A 86 13.48 6.28 0.90
CA LEU A 86 12.04 6.00 0.86
C LEU A 86 11.31 6.88 -0.16
N LEU A 87 11.64 8.16 -0.25
CA LEU A 87 11.09 9.04 -1.29
C LEU A 87 11.32 8.48 -2.69
N LEU A 88 12.56 8.08 -3.01
CA LEU A 88 12.90 7.49 -4.32
C LEU A 88 12.15 6.19 -4.57
N ARG A 89 12.07 5.31 -3.55
CA ARG A 89 11.31 4.06 -3.66
C ARG A 89 9.82 4.30 -3.89
N LYS A 90 9.22 5.39 -3.38
CA LYS A 90 7.82 5.72 -3.66
C LYS A 90 7.56 6.07 -5.14
N ILE A 91 8.55 6.56 -5.88
CA ILE A 91 8.46 6.67 -7.35
C ILE A 91 8.35 5.27 -7.97
N VAL A 92 9.19 4.34 -7.52
CA VAL A 92 9.19 2.96 -8.01
C VAL A 92 7.90 2.21 -7.62
N ASP A 93 7.39 2.44 -6.41
CA ASP A 93 6.08 1.95 -5.97
C ASP A 93 4.95 2.45 -6.88
N THR A 94 5.06 3.70 -7.35
CA THR A 94 4.07 4.29 -8.27
C THR A 94 4.11 3.59 -9.62
N MET A 95 5.31 3.27 -10.13
CA MET A 95 5.48 2.47 -11.34
C MET A 95 4.90 1.07 -11.16
N ALA A 96 5.24 0.38 -10.06
CA ALA A 96 4.70 -0.94 -9.74
C ALA A 96 3.18 -0.94 -9.62
N ASN A 97 2.59 0.03 -8.91
CA ASN A 97 1.15 0.17 -8.80
C ASN A 97 0.48 0.39 -10.17
N THR A 98 1.13 1.15 -11.06
CA THR A 98 0.65 1.35 -12.44
C THR A 98 0.70 0.04 -13.23
N MET A 99 1.79 -0.73 -13.12
CA MET A 99 1.92 -2.05 -13.76
C MET A 99 0.85 -3.03 -13.28
N LEU A 100 0.48 -2.95 -12.00
CA LEU A 100 -0.56 -3.77 -11.36
C LEU A 100 -1.98 -3.22 -11.59
N GLY A 101 -2.12 -2.10 -12.31
CA GLY A 101 -3.40 -1.50 -12.66
C GLY A 101 -4.15 -0.87 -11.49
N GLY A 102 -3.45 -0.38 -10.47
CA GLY A 102 -4.06 0.27 -9.30
C GLY A 102 -4.81 -0.67 -8.36
N LYS A 103 -4.68 -1.99 -8.56
CA LYS A 103 -5.39 -3.00 -7.76
C LYS A 103 -4.76 -3.15 -6.37
N THR A 104 -5.22 -2.36 -5.40
CA THR A 104 -4.68 -2.33 -4.02
C THR A 104 -4.68 -3.70 -3.33
N TYR A 105 -5.65 -4.56 -3.65
CA TYR A 105 -5.70 -5.91 -3.13
C TYR A 105 -4.49 -6.74 -3.58
N VAL A 106 -4.01 -6.55 -4.81
CA VAL A 106 -2.82 -7.24 -5.34
C VAL A 106 -1.58 -6.81 -4.58
N LEU A 107 -1.41 -5.50 -4.33
CA LEU A 107 -0.25 -4.98 -3.59
C LEU A 107 -0.06 -5.70 -2.25
N ARG A 108 -1.17 -5.99 -1.54
CA ARG A 108 -1.19 -6.71 -0.26
C ARG A 108 -0.72 -8.16 -0.31
N ARG A 109 -0.79 -8.84 -1.45
CA ARG A 109 -0.43 -10.26 -1.54
C ARG A 109 0.98 -10.46 -2.05
N ILE A 110 1.58 -9.43 -2.62
CA ILE A 110 2.98 -9.43 -3.02
C ILE A 110 3.91 -8.82 -1.96
N ALA A 111 3.34 -8.21 -0.90
CA ALA A 111 4.07 -7.72 0.26
C ALA A 111 4.04 -8.76 1.39
N ILE A 112 5.13 -9.49 1.60
CA ILE A 112 5.21 -10.55 2.63
C ILE A 112 5.88 -10.06 3.93
N HIS A 113 6.83 -9.14 3.83
CA HIS A 113 7.48 -8.59 5.02
C HIS A 113 6.58 -7.55 5.69
N GLY A 114 6.54 -7.53 7.03
CA GLY A 114 5.87 -6.49 7.81
C GLY A 114 6.66 -5.18 7.94
N ALA A 115 7.85 -5.12 7.35
CA ALA A 115 8.73 -3.96 7.35
C ALA A 115 9.43 -3.81 5.99
N ILE A 116 9.80 -2.57 5.66
CA ILE A 116 10.49 -2.24 4.42
C ILE A 116 11.90 -2.86 4.46
N PRO A 117 12.26 -3.77 3.52
CA PRO A 117 13.59 -4.36 3.48
C PRO A 117 14.67 -3.30 3.22
N PRO A 118 15.87 -3.42 3.82
CA PRO A 118 16.99 -2.55 3.50
C PRO A 118 17.44 -2.77 2.05
N ILE A 119 18.05 -1.74 1.46
CA ILE A 119 18.57 -1.77 0.10
C ILE A 119 19.96 -2.41 0.11
N ASP A 120 20.15 -3.46 -0.70
CA ASP A 120 21.48 -3.97 -1.06
C ASP A 120 21.86 -3.50 -2.48
N LEU A 121 22.72 -2.48 -2.54
CA LEU A 121 23.16 -1.90 -3.82
C LEU A 121 23.95 -2.88 -4.70
N LYS A 122 24.56 -3.92 -4.13
CA LYS A 122 25.27 -4.93 -4.92
C LYS A 122 24.28 -5.81 -5.67
N VAL A 123 23.28 -6.33 -4.95
CA VAL A 123 22.20 -7.17 -5.51
C VAL A 123 21.39 -6.38 -6.54
N ILE A 124 21.05 -5.13 -6.25
CA ILE A 124 20.31 -4.26 -7.18
C ILE A 124 21.08 -4.03 -8.47
N LYS A 125 22.40 -3.80 -8.43
CA LYS A 125 23.21 -3.60 -9.65
C LYS A 125 23.31 -4.85 -10.51
N GLU A 126 23.36 -6.03 -9.90
CA GLU A 126 23.33 -7.30 -10.63
C GLU A 126 21.97 -7.48 -11.31
N THR A 127 20.89 -7.32 -10.55
CA THR A 127 19.51 -7.38 -11.03
C THR A 127 19.21 -6.35 -12.11
N GLN A 128 19.80 -5.15 -12.01
CA GLN A 128 19.69 -4.07 -13.00
C GLN A 128 20.23 -4.47 -14.37
N ARG A 129 21.34 -5.22 -14.44
CA ARG A 129 21.90 -5.68 -15.71
C ARG A 129 20.92 -6.59 -16.43
N ILE A 130 20.31 -7.51 -15.69
CA ILE A 130 19.32 -8.46 -16.21
C ILE A 130 18.05 -7.69 -16.63
N ALA A 131 17.52 -6.81 -15.78
CA ALA A 131 16.36 -5.98 -16.09
C ALA A 131 16.57 -5.13 -17.36
N ASN A 132 17.75 -4.50 -17.51
CA ASN A 132 18.05 -3.69 -18.69
C ASN A 132 18.17 -4.55 -19.95
N ARG A 133 18.81 -5.72 -19.89
CA ARG A 133 18.84 -6.67 -21.01
C ARG A 133 17.42 -7.01 -21.47
N ASP A 134 16.56 -7.42 -20.55
CA ASP A 134 15.14 -7.72 -20.84
C ASP A 134 14.40 -6.52 -21.45
N ASN A 135 14.63 -5.32 -20.92
CA ASN A 135 14.02 -4.06 -21.41
C ASN A 135 14.50 -3.68 -22.82
N HIS A 136 15.70 -4.12 -23.22
CA HIS A 136 16.25 -3.91 -24.55
C HIS A 136 15.72 -4.90 -25.59
N GLU A 137 15.40 -6.14 -25.19
CA GLU A 137 14.85 -7.18 -26.07
C GLU A 137 13.51 -6.77 -26.70
N SER A 138 12.61 -6.15 -25.92
CA SER A 138 11.35 -5.63 -26.43
C SER A 138 10.89 -4.40 -25.69
N ARG A 139 10.57 -3.34 -26.45
CA ARG A 139 9.97 -2.12 -25.89
C ARG A 139 8.50 -2.26 -25.51
N LEU A 140 7.87 -3.38 -25.85
CA LEU A 140 6.53 -3.73 -25.36
C LEU A 140 6.57 -4.46 -24.01
N THR A 141 7.76 -4.72 -23.48
CA THR A 141 7.96 -5.28 -22.15
C THR A 141 8.69 -4.29 -21.25
N PHE A 142 8.47 -4.40 -19.95
CA PHE A 142 9.29 -3.70 -18.95
C PHE A 142 9.45 -4.57 -17.70
N SER A 143 10.70 -4.76 -17.28
CA SER A 143 11.12 -5.45 -16.06
C SER A 143 11.54 -4.41 -15.02
N LEU A 144 10.76 -4.35 -13.93
CA LEU A 144 11.01 -3.52 -12.76
C LEU A 144 11.75 -4.32 -11.68
N ILE A 145 12.78 -3.74 -11.09
CA ILE A 145 13.52 -4.34 -9.97
C ILE A 145 12.67 -4.25 -8.70
N ALA A 146 12.25 -5.39 -8.18
CA ALA A 146 11.34 -5.47 -7.03
C ALA A 146 11.95 -4.91 -5.74
N ASP A 147 13.25 -5.11 -5.52
CA ASP A 147 13.98 -4.59 -4.35
C ASP A 147 13.98 -3.04 -4.26
N LEU A 148 13.71 -2.35 -5.36
CA LEU A 148 13.53 -0.89 -5.36
C LEU A 148 12.13 -0.46 -4.89
N THR A 149 11.16 -1.35 -4.88
CA THR A 149 9.81 -1.09 -4.32
C THR A 149 9.83 -1.30 -2.81
N THR A 150 8.84 -0.76 -2.09
CA THR A 150 8.65 -1.01 -0.65
C THR A 150 7.75 -2.20 -0.34
N PHE A 151 7.15 -2.83 -1.36
CA PHE A 151 6.08 -3.82 -1.17
C PHE A 151 6.10 -5.03 -2.10
N VAL A 152 6.95 -5.10 -3.13
CA VAL A 152 7.08 -6.31 -3.97
C VAL A 152 8.17 -7.18 -3.37
N HIS A 153 7.78 -8.22 -2.63
CA HIS A 153 8.68 -9.09 -1.85
C HIS A 153 8.73 -10.53 -2.36
N VAL A 154 7.93 -10.87 -3.37
CA VAL A 154 7.72 -12.25 -3.84
C VAL A 154 8.62 -12.66 -4.99
N CYS A 155 9.29 -11.70 -5.63
CA CYS A 155 10.12 -11.89 -6.82
C CYS A 155 11.23 -10.85 -6.86
N ASP A 156 12.25 -11.06 -7.71
CA ASP A 156 13.33 -10.09 -7.95
C ASP A 156 12.97 -9.09 -9.07
N LEU A 157 12.22 -9.53 -10.08
CA LEU A 157 11.72 -8.69 -11.17
C LEU A 157 10.19 -8.81 -11.31
N LEU A 158 9.52 -7.66 -11.34
CA LEU A 158 8.13 -7.55 -11.77
C LEU A 158 8.12 -7.17 -13.25
N LYS A 159 7.58 -8.03 -14.11
CA LYS A 159 7.56 -7.79 -15.57
C LYS A 159 6.15 -7.56 -16.09
N ILE A 160 6.00 -6.55 -16.93
CA ILE A 160 4.78 -6.31 -17.71
C ILE A 160 5.06 -6.58 -19.19
N ASP A 161 4.10 -7.14 -19.90
CA ASP A 161 4.22 -7.51 -21.32
C ASP A 161 2.95 -7.12 -22.09
N PHE A 162 3.11 -6.37 -23.17
CA PHE A 162 2.02 -5.95 -24.07
C PHE A 162 2.12 -6.54 -25.48
N ARG A 163 3.01 -7.52 -25.72
CA ARG A 163 3.23 -8.10 -27.06
C ARG A 163 1.98 -8.78 -27.63
N GLN A 164 1.11 -9.32 -26.79
CA GLN A 164 -0.17 -9.91 -27.21
C GLN A 164 -1.33 -8.91 -27.30
N GLY A 165 -1.05 -7.60 -27.21
CA GLY A 165 -2.07 -6.54 -27.29
C GLY A 165 -2.86 -6.32 -26.00
N HIS A 166 -2.76 -7.23 -25.03
CA HIS A 166 -3.27 -7.08 -23.67
C HIS A 166 -2.12 -7.09 -22.66
N ARG A 167 -2.41 -6.69 -21.42
CA ARG A 167 -1.43 -6.60 -20.33
C ARG A 167 -1.19 -7.98 -19.71
N GLY A 168 -0.05 -8.59 -20.01
CA GLY A 168 0.52 -9.71 -19.28
C GLY A 168 1.36 -9.25 -18.08
N LEU A 169 1.25 -9.96 -16.96
CA LEU A 169 2.04 -9.72 -15.74
C LEU A 169 2.81 -11.00 -15.40
N SER A 170 4.10 -10.87 -15.14
CA SER A 170 4.97 -11.97 -14.70
C SER A 170 5.77 -11.58 -13.47
N LEU A 171 5.86 -12.50 -12.51
CA LEU A 171 6.70 -12.40 -11.33
C LEU A 171 7.91 -13.29 -11.58
N ILE A 172 9.11 -12.70 -11.63
CA ILE A 172 10.33 -13.41 -12.04
C ILE A 172 11.31 -13.42 -10.87
N GLU A 173 11.64 -14.62 -10.40
CA GLU A 173 12.73 -14.86 -9.44
C GLU A 173 14.01 -15.16 -10.23
N LEU A 174 15.09 -14.43 -9.93
CA LEU A 174 16.40 -14.63 -10.51
C LEU A 174 17.16 -15.65 -9.66
N LYS A 175 17.65 -16.70 -10.31
CA LYS A 175 18.48 -17.72 -9.67
C LYS A 175 19.77 -17.83 -10.47
N ASP A 176 20.87 -17.36 -9.89
CA ASP A 176 22.19 -17.54 -10.48
C ASP A 176 22.96 -18.68 -9.80
N GLY A 177 23.79 -19.35 -10.60
CA GLY A 177 24.76 -20.35 -10.14
C GLY A 177 24.33 -21.81 -10.32
N ARG A 178 25.32 -22.65 -10.65
CA ARG A 178 25.18 -24.09 -10.95
C ARG A 178 24.44 -24.89 -9.88
N VAL A 179 24.60 -24.52 -8.60
CA VAL A 179 23.89 -25.18 -7.49
C VAL A 179 22.39 -24.90 -7.56
N ASN A 180 21.97 -23.69 -7.91
CA ASN A 180 20.55 -23.37 -8.05
C ASN A 180 19.92 -24.10 -9.23
N GLU A 181 20.61 -24.22 -10.36
CA GLU A 181 20.13 -25.00 -11.53
C GLU A 181 19.89 -26.47 -11.16
N ILE A 182 20.85 -27.09 -10.46
CA ILE A 182 20.72 -28.48 -9.98
C ILE A 182 19.53 -28.59 -9.02
N LEU A 183 19.40 -27.68 -8.06
CA LEU A 183 18.28 -27.72 -7.12
C LEU A 183 16.94 -27.49 -7.82
N LEU A 184 16.86 -26.57 -8.79
CA LEU A 184 15.63 -26.30 -9.53
C LEU A 184 15.15 -27.54 -10.29
N SER A 185 16.04 -28.23 -11.00
CA SER A 185 15.70 -29.48 -11.71
C SER A 185 15.28 -30.59 -10.74
N GLN A 186 15.99 -30.76 -9.61
CA GLN A 186 15.60 -31.70 -8.56
C GLN A 186 14.25 -31.37 -7.92
N MET A 187 13.81 -30.12 -8.01
CA MET A 187 12.58 -29.64 -7.38
C MET A 187 11.35 -29.75 -8.28
N GLU A 188 11.50 -30.02 -9.57
CA GLU A 188 10.37 -30.21 -10.51
C GLU A 188 9.46 -31.38 -10.12
N ARG A 189 9.99 -32.36 -9.38
CA ARG A 189 9.24 -33.53 -8.89
C ARG A 189 8.32 -33.26 -7.69
N TYR A 190 8.40 -32.08 -7.06
CA TYR A 190 7.52 -31.76 -5.92
C TYR A 190 6.36 -30.90 -6.38
N PRO A 191 5.11 -31.23 -5.99
CA PRO A 191 3.99 -30.33 -6.22
C PRO A 191 4.15 -29.07 -5.36
N LEU A 192 3.57 -27.96 -5.81
CA LEU A 192 3.70 -26.65 -5.16
C LEU A 192 2.71 -26.49 -4.00
N GLU A 193 2.86 -27.34 -2.99
CA GLU A 193 2.00 -27.42 -1.81
C GLU A 193 2.87 -27.41 -0.53
N ASP A 194 2.32 -26.93 0.59
CA ASP A 194 3.09 -26.77 1.83
C ASP A 194 3.58 -28.15 2.36
N GLU A 195 2.82 -29.23 2.14
CA GLU A 195 3.19 -30.62 2.48
C GLU A 195 4.45 -31.10 1.74
N SER A 196 4.77 -30.50 0.58
CA SER A 196 6.01 -30.80 -0.15
C SER A 196 7.26 -30.30 0.57
N LEU A 197 7.12 -29.33 1.48
CA LEU A 197 8.24 -28.85 2.28
C LEU A 197 8.73 -29.91 3.26
N ASP A 198 7.80 -30.70 3.83
CA ASP A 198 8.16 -31.77 4.75
C ASP A 198 8.79 -32.94 4.00
N ARG A 199 8.24 -33.32 2.84
CA ARG A 199 8.85 -34.31 1.94
C ARG A 199 10.27 -33.93 1.51
N LEU A 200 10.52 -32.65 1.24
CA LEU A 200 11.83 -32.15 0.85
C LEU A 200 12.87 -32.23 1.98
N LYS A 201 12.45 -32.03 3.24
CA LYS A 201 13.35 -32.17 4.40
C LYS A 201 13.88 -33.58 4.53
N ASP A 202 13.05 -34.58 4.22
CA ASP A 202 13.38 -36.00 4.36
C ASP A 202 14.04 -36.60 3.10
N ASP A 203 14.18 -35.82 2.03
CA ASP A 203 14.71 -36.33 0.77
C ASP A 203 16.23 -36.56 0.83
N ASN A 204 16.65 -37.80 0.61
CA ASN A 204 18.07 -38.19 0.63
C ASN A 204 18.83 -37.84 -0.66
N ASN A 205 18.14 -37.48 -1.75
CA ASN A 205 18.78 -37.05 -3.01
C ASN A 205 19.28 -35.61 -2.94
N ILE A 206 18.81 -34.83 -1.96
CA ILE A 206 19.28 -33.46 -1.72
C ILE A 206 20.34 -33.50 -0.63
N ARG A 207 21.55 -33.06 -0.99
CA ARG A 207 22.67 -33.01 -0.04
C ARG A 207 22.28 -32.19 1.20
N PRO A 208 22.65 -32.62 2.43
CA PRO A 208 22.26 -31.94 3.67
C PRO A 208 22.57 -30.44 3.69
N ASN A 209 23.73 -30.04 3.15
CA ASN A 209 24.16 -28.65 3.05
C ASN A 209 23.30 -27.80 2.10
N HIS A 210 22.55 -28.41 1.19
CA HIS A 210 21.66 -27.72 0.24
C HIS A 210 20.18 -27.77 0.65
N LYS A 211 19.79 -28.56 1.67
CA LYS A 211 18.38 -28.71 2.07
C LYS A 211 17.72 -27.41 2.49
N GLN A 212 18.44 -26.53 3.21
CA GLN A 212 17.90 -25.22 3.58
C GLN A 212 17.67 -24.31 2.37
N GLN A 213 18.60 -24.31 1.41
CA GLN A 213 18.47 -23.56 0.18
C GLN A 213 17.32 -24.08 -0.68
N ALA A 214 17.22 -25.41 -0.84
CA ALA A 214 16.11 -26.04 -1.55
C ALA A 214 14.75 -25.75 -0.89
N THR A 215 14.68 -25.82 0.45
CA THR A 215 13.48 -25.44 1.22
C THR A 215 13.09 -23.98 0.95
N ARG A 216 14.07 -23.07 0.91
CA ARG A 216 13.84 -21.65 0.61
C ARG A 216 13.30 -21.48 -0.82
N ILE A 217 13.89 -22.15 -1.81
CA ILE A 217 13.44 -22.11 -3.21
C ILE A 217 12.00 -22.64 -3.31
N LEU A 218 11.65 -23.71 -2.58
CA LEU A 218 10.34 -24.35 -2.71
C LEU A 218 9.27 -23.45 -2.14
N ARG A 219 9.53 -22.87 -0.96
CA ARG A 219 8.66 -21.86 -0.35
C ARG A 219 8.42 -20.67 -1.26
N GLN A 220 9.45 -20.19 -1.97
CA GLN A 220 9.31 -19.10 -2.92
C GLN A 220 8.42 -19.50 -4.11
N LYS A 221 8.64 -20.71 -4.69
CA LYS A 221 7.79 -21.23 -5.78
C LYS A 221 6.33 -21.37 -5.35
N ILE A 222 6.06 -21.96 -4.17
CA ILE A 222 4.71 -22.09 -3.61
C ILE A 222 4.04 -20.71 -3.48
N ARG A 223 4.75 -19.73 -2.93
CA ARG A 223 4.21 -18.37 -2.76
C ARG A 223 3.90 -17.70 -4.11
N LEU A 224 4.80 -17.82 -5.07
CA LEU A 224 4.59 -17.27 -6.41
C LEU A 224 3.36 -17.90 -7.08
N ASP A 225 3.21 -19.22 -7.00
CA ASP A 225 2.05 -19.94 -7.53
C ASP A 225 0.74 -19.53 -6.84
N GLN A 226 0.75 -19.38 -5.52
CA GLN A 226 -0.39 -18.88 -4.75
C GLN A 226 -0.79 -17.46 -5.19
N VAL A 227 0.19 -16.56 -5.36
CA VAL A 227 -0.06 -15.20 -5.86
C VAL A 227 -0.59 -15.24 -7.30
N HIS A 228 -0.03 -16.06 -8.18
CA HIS A 228 -0.52 -16.22 -9.55
C HIS A 228 -1.97 -16.71 -9.59
N THR A 229 -2.32 -17.68 -8.75
CA THR A 229 -3.68 -18.18 -8.59
C THR A 229 -4.63 -17.05 -8.16
N ILE A 230 -4.25 -16.26 -7.15
CA ILE A 230 -5.05 -15.11 -6.70
C ILE A 230 -5.22 -14.05 -7.81
N LEU A 231 -4.18 -13.79 -8.58
CA LEU A 231 -4.22 -12.81 -9.67
C LEU A 231 -5.10 -13.24 -10.84
N ARG A 232 -5.15 -14.55 -11.10
CA ARG A 232 -5.92 -15.15 -12.20
C ARG A 232 -7.38 -15.37 -11.82
N ASP A 233 -7.61 -15.93 -10.64
CA ASP A 233 -8.91 -16.48 -10.25
C ASP A 233 -9.66 -15.59 -9.26
N ASP A 234 -9.03 -14.49 -8.79
CA ASP A 234 -9.54 -13.60 -7.74
C ASP A 234 -9.92 -14.35 -6.44
N LYS A 235 -9.37 -15.56 -6.26
CA LYS A 235 -9.50 -16.43 -5.08
C LYS A 235 -8.23 -17.25 -4.91
N GLY A 236 -7.95 -17.73 -3.71
CA GLY A 236 -6.80 -18.58 -3.44
C GLY A 236 -6.44 -18.64 -1.96
N ILE A 237 -5.25 -19.14 -1.66
CA ILE A 237 -4.70 -19.16 -0.29
C ILE A 237 -3.75 -17.97 -0.17
N ASP A 238 -3.98 -17.11 0.81
CA ASP A 238 -3.09 -15.99 1.08
C ASP A 238 -1.72 -16.50 1.54
N PRO A 239 -0.61 -16.10 0.89
CA PRO A 239 0.72 -16.66 1.13
C PRO A 239 1.30 -16.32 2.50
N GLU A 240 0.82 -15.24 3.13
CA GLU A 240 1.27 -14.80 4.45
C GLU A 240 0.46 -15.47 5.55
N ILE A 241 -0.87 -15.39 5.49
CA ILE A 241 -1.75 -15.86 6.57
C ILE A 241 -2.23 -17.31 6.40
N LYS A 242 -1.97 -17.93 5.25
CA LYS A 242 -2.34 -19.32 4.92
C LYS A 242 -3.84 -19.61 5.05
N MET A 243 -4.67 -18.61 4.74
CA MET A 243 -6.13 -18.71 4.78
C MET A 243 -6.74 -18.55 3.39
N PRO A 244 -7.86 -19.23 3.08
CA PRO A 244 -8.62 -18.97 1.86
C PRO A 244 -9.08 -17.51 1.81
N ILE A 245 -8.89 -16.89 0.65
CA ILE A 245 -9.35 -15.54 0.34
C ILE A 245 -10.12 -15.55 -0.97
N ALA A 246 -11.08 -14.63 -1.06
CA ALA A 246 -11.77 -14.27 -2.28
C ALA A 246 -11.80 -12.74 -2.37
N VAL A 247 -11.48 -12.20 -3.55
CA VAL A 247 -11.65 -10.80 -3.87
C VAL A 247 -13.13 -10.59 -4.14
N VAL A 248 -13.78 -9.92 -3.21
CA VAL A 248 -15.22 -9.68 -3.30
C VAL A 248 -15.46 -8.47 -4.20
N GLY A 249 -15.95 -8.71 -5.41
CA GLY A 249 -16.58 -7.68 -6.23
C GLY A 249 -17.96 -7.28 -5.68
N ASP A 250 -18.66 -6.41 -6.38
CA ASP A 250 -20.09 -6.19 -6.13
C ASP A 250 -20.91 -7.46 -6.41
N ALA A 251 -22.23 -7.41 -6.18
CA ALA A 251 -23.12 -8.55 -6.43
C ALA A 251 -23.12 -9.06 -7.89
N LYS A 252 -22.54 -8.29 -8.83
CA LYS A 252 -22.39 -8.62 -10.25
C LYS A 252 -20.94 -8.98 -10.62
N GLY A 253 -20.04 -9.07 -9.64
CA GLY A 253 -18.62 -9.36 -9.84
C GLY A 253 -17.79 -8.17 -10.32
N ASN A 254 -18.32 -6.94 -10.33
CA ASN A 254 -17.54 -5.76 -10.71
C ASN A 254 -16.64 -5.31 -9.56
N SER A 255 -15.49 -4.70 -9.90
CA SER A 255 -14.67 -4.01 -8.91
C SER A 255 -15.46 -2.88 -8.25
N ILE A 256 -15.47 -2.86 -6.92
CA ILE A 256 -16.04 -1.75 -6.16
C ILE A 256 -15.05 -0.59 -6.24
N GLU A 257 -15.42 0.50 -6.94
CA GLU A 257 -14.61 1.71 -6.94
C GLU A 257 -14.53 2.28 -5.53
N GLU A 258 -13.32 2.46 -5.02
CA GLU A 258 -13.10 2.99 -3.69
C GLU A 258 -13.22 4.51 -3.69
N GLU A 259 -14.17 5.03 -2.92
CA GLU A 259 -14.26 6.45 -2.65
C GLU A 259 -13.10 6.87 -1.73
N ASN A 260 -12.33 7.85 -2.20
CA ASN A 260 -11.32 8.50 -1.39
C ASN A 260 -11.75 9.91 -1.00
N TYR A 261 -11.14 10.46 0.06
CA TYR A 261 -11.34 11.83 0.49
C TYR A 261 -10.24 12.77 0.00
N GLY A 262 -9.47 12.39 -1.01
CA GLY A 262 -8.30 13.16 -1.44
C GLY A 262 -8.62 14.57 -1.96
N GLN A 263 -9.77 14.76 -2.62
CA GLN A 263 -10.24 16.09 -3.02
C GLN A 263 -10.50 17.00 -1.79
N PHE A 264 -11.14 16.46 -0.76
CA PHE A 264 -11.34 17.17 0.51
C PHE A 264 -10.01 17.50 1.19
N LEU A 265 -9.04 16.60 1.14
CA LEU A 265 -7.68 16.87 1.63
C LEU A 265 -7.00 18.01 0.83
N ALA A 266 -7.15 18.02 -0.50
CA ALA A 266 -6.63 19.09 -1.35
C ALA A 266 -7.19 20.46 -0.95
N GLU A 267 -8.51 20.52 -0.72
CA GLU A 267 -9.19 21.74 -0.25
C GLU A 267 -8.64 22.24 1.09
N LEU A 268 -8.46 21.34 2.07
CA LEU A 268 -7.87 21.72 3.35
C LEU A 268 -6.45 22.26 3.21
N ILE A 269 -5.64 21.64 2.33
CA ILE A 269 -4.28 22.10 2.04
C ILE A 269 -4.31 23.51 1.44
N GLU A 270 -5.12 23.74 0.42
CA GLU A 270 -5.24 25.05 -0.22
C GLU A 270 -5.75 26.12 0.74
N SER A 271 -6.74 25.80 1.58
CA SER A 271 -7.20 26.70 2.65
C SER A 271 -6.06 27.04 3.61
N SER A 272 -5.29 26.04 4.06
CA SER A 272 -4.19 26.30 5.00
C SER A 272 -3.11 27.24 4.44
N LYS A 273 -2.88 27.22 3.12
CA LYS A 273 -1.92 28.11 2.44
C LYS A 273 -2.43 29.53 2.26
N LYS A 274 -3.75 29.70 2.07
CA LYS A 274 -4.40 31.01 1.88
C LYS A 274 -4.61 31.75 3.19
N GLU A 275 -4.90 31.01 4.26
CA GLU A 275 -5.15 31.59 5.58
C GLU A 275 -3.89 32.18 6.20
N LYS A 276 -4.00 33.39 6.79
CA LYS A 276 -2.85 34.08 7.42
C LYS A 276 -2.19 33.24 8.51
N CYS A 277 -2.97 32.42 9.22
CA CYS A 277 -2.48 31.58 10.29
C CYS A 277 -1.80 30.30 9.81
N GLY A 278 -1.88 29.94 8.51
CA GLY A 278 -1.26 28.72 7.99
C GLY A 278 -1.94 27.43 8.48
N VAL A 279 -3.24 27.45 8.76
CA VAL A 279 -3.97 26.37 9.43
C VAL A 279 -5.29 26.07 8.71
N SER A 280 -5.62 24.78 8.56
CA SER A 280 -6.97 24.34 8.20
C SER A 280 -7.32 23.04 8.94
N SER A 281 -8.61 22.78 9.15
CA SER A 281 -9.07 21.57 9.82
C SER A 281 -10.37 21.05 9.21
N GLY A 282 -10.54 19.74 9.21
CA GLY A 282 -11.74 19.09 8.67
C GLY A 282 -12.09 17.81 9.42
N MET A 283 -13.25 17.25 9.11
CA MET A 283 -13.73 15.99 9.67
C MET A 283 -14.37 15.16 8.57
N ILE A 284 -14.01 13.88 8.49
CA ILE A 284 -14.54 12.92 7.54
C ILE A 284 -15.35 11.89 8.32
N ASN A 285 -16.61 11.71 7.91
CA ASN A 285 -17.54 10.72 8.44
C ASN A 285 -17.53 10.61 9.99
N CYS A 286 -17.53 11.76 10.67
CA CYS A 286 -17.62 11.88 12.14
C CYS A 286 -16.54 11.15 12.97
N CYS A 287 -15.49 10.62 12.34
CA CYS A 287 -14.49 9.78 13.01
C CYS A 287 -13.05 10.03 12.59
N LEU A 288 -12.82 10.73 11.48
CA LEU A 288 -11.47 11.03 11.02
C LEU A 288 -11.27 12.55 10.96
N HIS A 289 -10.58 13.07 11.96
CA HIS A 289 -10.26 14.47 12.08
C HIS A 289 -8.94 14.76 11.39
N LEU A 290 -8.94 15.76 10.51
CA LEU A 290 -7.75 16.22 9.81
C LEU A 290 -7.36 17.61 10.29
N GLY A 291 -6.07 17.82 10.46
CA GLY A 291 -5.46 19.12 10.72
C GLY A 291 -4.31 19.34 9.77
N VAL A 292 -4.32 20.48 9.09
CA VAL A 292 -3.27 20.88 8.15
C VAL A 292 -2.57 22.11 8.70
N GLY A 293 -1.24 22.05 8.75
CA GLY A 293 -0.38 23.16 9.15
C GLY A 293 0.64 23.46 8.06
N TYR A 294 0.77 24.74 7.72
CA TYR A 294 1.72 25.25 6.73
C TYR A 294 2.60 26.35 7.34
N SER A 295 3.91 26.22 7.13
CA SER A 295 4.94 27.16 7.60
C SER A 295 6.29 26.84 6.95
N SER A 296 7.15 27.85 6.75
CA SER A 296 8.55 27.62 6.37
C SER A 296 9.35 26.92 7.46
N ASP A 297 9.01 27.17 8.73
CA ASP A 297 9.51 26.40 9.89
C ASP A 297 8.71 25.11 10.08
N THR A 298 9.41 23.97 10.01
CA THR A 298 8.83 22.62 10.09
C THR A 298 8.19 22.29 11.44
N ASN A 299 8.75 22.81 12.56
CA ASN A 299 8.20 22.62 13.90
C ASN A 299 6.93 23.45 14.09
N VAL A 300 6.88 24.65 13.50
CA VAL A 300 5.69 25.48 13.48
C VAL A 300 4.58 24.82 12.63
N ALA A 301 4.89 24.31 11.44
CA ALA A 301 3.94 23.57 10.60
C ALA A 301 3.34 22.38 11.37
N ARG A 302 4.18 21.60 12.05
CA ARG A 302 3.74 20.46 12.86
C ARG A 302 2.83 20.87 14.01
N ARG A 303 3.20 21.89 14.81
CA ARG A 303 2.37 22.38 15.92
C ARG A 303 1.00 22.88 15.44
N LYS A 304 0.98 23.63 14.33
CA LYS A 304 -0.23 24.09 13.66
C LYS A 304 -1.15 22.93 13.26
N ALA A 305 -0.60 21.89 12.63
CA ALA A 305 -1.36 20.72 12.20
C ALA A 305 -1.96 19.95 13.40
N ILE A 306 -1.17 19.75 14.47
CA ILE A 306 -1.64 19.10 15.72
C ILE A 306 -2.78 19.90 16.36
N TYR A 307 -2.62 21.22 16.47
CA TYR A 307 -3.65 22.11 16.99
C TYR A 307 -4.94 22.00 16.18
N ALA A 308 -4.84 22.05 14.85
CA ALA A 308 -5.97 21.99 13.94
C ALA A 308 -6.74 20.67 14.02
N ALA A 309 -6.02 19.53 14.05
CA ALA A 309 -6.65 18.22 14.19
C ALA A 309 -7.36 18.09 15.56
N SER A 310 -6.70 18.55 16.63
CA SER A 310 -7.27 18.56 17.98
C SER A 310 -8.50 19.48 18.08
N TYR A 311 -8.48 20.62 17.39
CA TYR A 311 -9.62 21.54 17.33
C TYR A 311 -10.83 20.89 16.64
N SER A 312 -10.62 20.22 15.50
CA SER A 312 -11.67 19.46 14.80
C SER A 312 -12.33 18.43 15.72
N MET A 313 -11.53 17.64 16.45
CA MET A 313 -12.04 16.65 17.42
C MET A 313 -12.78 17.31 18.58
N LYS A 314 -12.20 18.34 19.21
CA LYS A 314 -12.84 19.05 20.33
C LYS A 314 -14.15 19.72 19.93
N LYS A 315 -14.29 20.17 18.67
CA LYS A 315 -15.55 20.75 18.17
C LYS A 315 -16.70 19.74 18.21
N GLN A 316 -16.44 18.47 17.86
CA GLN A 316 -17.42 17.40 17.99
C GLN A 316 -17.78 17.13 19.46
N LEU A 317 -16.80 17.19 20.36
CA LEU A 317 -16.99 16.96 21.80
C LEU A 317 -17.71 18.10 22.53
N LYS A 318 -17.75 19.32 22.00
CA LYS A 318 -18.42 20.45 22.66
C LYS A 318 -19.94 20.31 22.71
N ASN A 319 -20.53 19.75 21.65
CA ASN A 319 -21.97 19.51 21.55
C ASN A 319 -22.21 18.08 21.03
N PRO A 320 -21.87 17.05 21.82
CA PRO A 320 -21.97 15.68 21.36
C PRO A 320 -23.44 15.31 21.22
N MET A 321 -23.77 14.56 20.15
CA MET A 321 -25.07 13.88 20.08
C MET A 321 -25.20 12.96 21.30
N MET A 322 -26.42 12.80 21.84
CA MET A 322 -26.67 11.92 22.99
C MET A 322 -26.09 10.50 22.74
N GLU A 323 -26.33 9.97 21.53
CA GLU A 323 -25.81 8.67 21.11
C GLU A 323 -24.28 8.58 21.11
N PHE A 324 -23.59 9.67 20.76
CA PHE A 324 -22.13 9.71 20.80
C PHE A 324 -21.63 9.56 22.24
N THR A 325 -22.27 10.27 23.18
CA THR A 325 -21.93 10.21 24.61
C THR A 325 -22.15 8.81 25.18
N GLU A 326 -23.27 8.16 24.83
CA GLU A 326 -23.56 6.78 25.24
C GLU A 326 -22.51 5.80 24.71
N ILE A 327 -22.18 5.87 23.41
CA ILE A 327 -21.16 5.03 22.78
C ILE A 327 -19.80 5.25 23.46
N ARG A 328 -19.40 6.50 23.68
CA ARG A 328 -18.13 6.84 24.35
C ARG A 328 -18.09 6.27 25.76
N ASN A 329 -19.14 6.44 26.57
CA ASN A 329 -19.22 5.90 27.92
C ASN A 329 -19.16 4.37 27.93
N ARG A 330 -19.84 3.71 26.98
CA ARG A 330 -19.75 2.26 26.80
C ARG A 330 -18.31 1.82 26.50
N LEU A 331 -17.63 2.50 25.56
CA LEU A 331 -16.24 2.17 25.21
C LEU A 331 -15.26 2.41 26.36
N LEU A 332 -15.51 3.42 27.22
CA LEU A 332 -14.64 3.73 28.38
C LEU A 332 -14.60 2.59 29.41
N THR A 333 -15.62 1.72 29.41
CA THR A 333 -15.60 0.50 30.24
C THR A 333 -14.62 -0.57 29.73
N LEU A 334 -14.18 -0.48 28.48
CA LEU A 334 -13.38 -1.51 27.80
C LEU A 334 -11.95 -1.05 27.46
N VAL A 335 -11.77 0.23 27.17
CA VAL A 335 -10.50 0.84 26.75
C VAL A 335 -10.31 2.21 27.42
N THR A 336 -9.06 2.62 27.62
CA THR A 336 -8.77 3.94 28.21
C THR A 336 -9.08 5.05 27.21
N GLU A 337 -9.28 6.28 27.69
CA GLU A 337 -9.53 7.43 26.81
C GLU A 337 -8.40 7.65 25.79
N LYS A 338 -7.14 7.46 26.21
CA LYS A 338 -5.97 7.55 25.30
C LYS A 338 -6.02 6.49 24.21
N ASP A 339 -6.53 5.30 24.53
CA ASP A 339 -6.62 4.18 23.61
C ASP A 339 -7.82 4.27 22.65
N MET A 340 -8.70 5.27 22.77
CA MET A 340 -9.82 5.48 21.85
C MET A 340 -9.41 6.20 20.56
N VAL A 341 -8.21 6.76 20.53
CA VAL A 341 -7.75 7.57 19.41
C VAL A 341 -6.48 7.01 18.81
N ILE A 342 -6.39 7.08 17.48
CA ILE A 342 -5.13 6.85 16.76
C ILE A 342 -4.78 8.16 16.05
N ALA A 343 -3.61 8.72 16.36
CA ALA A 343 -3.14 9.95 15.76
C ALA A 343 -1.81 9.74 15.06
N GLY A 344 -1.60 10.45 13.95
CA GLY A 344 -0.36 10.34 13.19
C GLY A 344 -0.20 11.45 12.15
N ASN A 345 1.00 11.56 11.58
CA ASN A 345 1.24 12.36 10.39
C ASN A 345 0.89 11.50 9.17
N LEU A 346 -0.08 11.97 8.37
CA LEU A 346 -0.64 11.25 7.23
C LEU A 346 0.44 10.88 6.20
N PHE A 347 1.33 11.84 5.89
CA PHE A 347 2.41 11.65 4.93
C PHE A 347 3.45 10.64 5.43
N GLU A 348 3.91 10.79 6.68
CA GLU A 348 4.90 9.87 7.26
C GLU A 348 4.34 8.45 7.36
N VAL A 349 3.07 8.30 7.75
CA VAL A 349 2.41 6.99 7.76
C VAL A 349 2.41 6.37 6.35
N ASN A 350 2.08 7.12 5.30
CA ASN A 350 2.14 6.59 3.93
C ASN A 350 3.57 6.27 3.47
N LEU A 351 4.54 7.12 3.81
CA LEU A 351 5.94 6.96 3.44
C LEU A 351 6.52 5.64 3.99
N HIS A 352 6.18 5.31 5.23
CA HIS A 352 6.68 4.12 5.93
C HIS A 352 5.78 2.89 5.80
N SER A 353 4.56 3.03 5.30
CA SER A 353 3.63 1.91 5.17
C SER A 353 3.85 1.12 3.89
N LEU A 354 3.51 -0.16 3.98
CA LEU A 354 3.51 -1.14 2.91
C LEU A 354 2.37 -2.15 3.15
N PRO A 355 1.69 -2.60 2.09
CA PRO A 355 1.54 -1.95 0.79
C PRO A 355 0.46 -0.86 0.87
N VAL A 356 0.74 0.29 0.27
CA VAL A 356 -0.19 1.44 0.21
C VAL A 356 -0.20 2.04 -1.17
N ILE A 357 -1.26 2.77 -1.51
CA ILE A 357 -1.23 3.67 -2.66
C ILE A 357 -0.18 4.75 -2.35
N PRO A 358 0.89 4.90 -3.13
CA PRO A 358 1.92 5.89 -2.86
C PRO A 358 1.33 7.29 -2.82
N PHE A 359 1.79 8.15 -1.91
CA PHE A 359 1.30 9.53 -1.78
C PHE A 359 1.43 10.34 -3.09
N LEU A 360 2.33 9.94 -4.00
CA LEU A 360 2.47 10.51 -5.34
C LEU A 360 1.22 10.35 -6.22
N LEU A 361 0.33 9.42 -5.88
CA LEU A 361 -0.96 9.18 -6.54
C LEU A 361 -2.13 9.80 -5.76
N TRP A 362 -1.89 10.52 -4.67
CA TRP A 362 -2.94 11.28 -4.01
C TRP A 362 -3.44 12.39 -4.93
N PRO A 363 -4.76 12.67 -4.97
CA PRO A 363 -5.32 13.72 -5.81
C PRO A 363 -5.14 15.09 -5.14
N ILE A 364 -3.90 15.45 -4.82
CA ILE A 364 -3.51 16.76 -4.31
C ILE A 364 -2.54 17.43 -5.29
N PRO A 365 -2.47 18.78 -5.33
CA PRO A 365 -1.59 19.47 -6.27
C PRO A 365 -0.13 19.06 -6.12
N ARG A 366 0.58 18.94 -7.25
CA ARG A 366 1.98 18.48 -7.27
C ARG A 366 2.89 19.31 -6.37
N HIS A 367 2.76 20.64 -6.40
CA HIS A 367 3.57 21.52 -5.57
C HIS A 367 3.34 21.27 -4.05
N SER A 368 2.12 20.91 -3.65
CA SER A 368 1.81 20.51 -2.27
C SER A 368 2.45 19.19 -1.88
N LEU A 369 2.67 18.24 -2.80
CA LEU A 369 3.45 17.03 -2.53
C LEU A 369 4.89 17.37 -2.14
N PHE A 370 5.51 18.35 -2.82
CA PHE A 370 6.86 18.80 -2.47
C PHE A 370 6.89 19.52 -1.12
N ASP A 371 5.87 20.30 -0.78
CA ASP A 371 5.77 20.91 0.55
C ASP A 371 5.65 19.84 1.66
N LEU A 372 4.94 18.72 1.41
CA LEU A 372 4.94 17.57 2.33
C LEU A 372 6.35 16.99 2.48
N MET A 373 7.07 16.77 1.37
CA MET A 373 8.43 16.22 1.40
C MET A 373 9.43 17.16 2.10
N LYS A 374 9.24 18.49 2.00
CA LYS A 374 10.02 19.50 2.70
C LYS A 374 9.62 19.66 4.17
N ARG A 375 8.52 19.02 4.59
CA ARG A 375 7.91 19.17 5.93
C ARG A 375 7.46 20.61 6.24
N SER A 376 7.33 21.47 5.22
CA SER A 376 6.73 22.80 5.32
C SER A 376 5.20 22.74 5.34
N LEU A 377 4.64 21.65 4.82
CA LEU A 377 3.25 21.25 4.95
C LEU A 377 3.18 19.98 5.79
N VAL A 378 2.36 19.98 6.84
CA VAL A 378 2.12 18.82 7.70
C VAL A 378 0.62 18.55 7.77
N VAL A 379 0.23 17.28 7.56
CA VAL A 379 -1.15 16.82 7.70
C VAL A 379 -1.20 15.83 8.86
N MET A 380 -1.84 16.22 9.95
CA MET A 380 -2.12 15.36 11.09
C MET A 380 -3.52 14.77 10.95
N PHE A 381 -3.68 13.50 11.31
CA PHE A 381 -4.98 12.88 11.48
C PHE A 381 -5.19 12.44 12.94
N ILE A 382 -6.45 12.40 13.37
CA ILE A 382 -6.91 11.72 14.57
C ILE A 382 -8.11 10.87 14.17
N PHE A 383 -7.98 9.56 14.30
CA PHE A 383 -9.07 8.61 14.17
C PHE A 383 -9.74 8.43 15.54
N ASP A 384 -11.01 8.78 15.64
CA ASP A 384 -11.86 8.76 16.83
C ASP A 384 -12.77 7.52 16.82
N LEU A 385 -12.50 6.57 17.72
CA LEU A 385 -13.22 5.30 17.80
C LEU A 385 -14.72 5.47 18.14
N PRO A 386 -15.14 6.28 19.13
CA PRO A 386 -16.54 6.63 19.35
C PRO A 386 -17.26 7.15 18.09
N GLY A 387 -16.64 8.07 17.35
CA GLY A 387 -17.17 8.58 16.10
C GLY A 387 -17.37 7.49 15.04
N PHE A 388 -16.42 6.54 14.97
CA PHE A 388 -16.51 5.41 14.04
C PHE A 388 -17.66 4.45 14.40
N PHE A 389 -17.87 4.22 15.70
CA PHE A 389 -18.98 3.42 16.21
C PHE A 389 -20.34 4.09 15.96
N LEU A 390 -20.43 5.41 16.14
CA LEU A 390 -21.63 6.18 15.81
C LEU A 390 -21.99 6.04 14.33
N MET A 391 -21.00 6.19 13.45
CA MET A 391 -21.19 5.99 12.01
C MET A 391 -21.63 4.56 11.68
N GLY A 392 -21.06 3.54 12.34
CA GLY A 392 -21.51 2.14 12.22
C GLY A 392 -23.00 2.01 12.53
N LYS A 393 -23.44 2.52 13.68
CA LYS A 393 -24.84 2.52 14.09
C LYS A 393 -25.74 3.21 13.04
N GLN A 394 -25.33 4.38 12.55
CA GLN A 394 -26.08 5.15 11.53
C GLN A 394 -26.21 4.39 10.20
N LEU A 395 -25.25 3.53 9.86
CA LEU A 395 -25.25 2.69 8.65
C LEU A 395 -25.84 1.29 8.89
N GLY A 396 -26.39 1.03 10.08
CA GLY A 396 -26.97 -0.27 10.43
C GLY A 396 -25.94 -1.39 10.63
N VAL A 397 -24.68 -1.03 10.95
CA VAL A 397 -23.61 -1.97 11.30
C VAL A 397 -23.37 -1.90 12.80
N ASP A 398 -23.68 -3.00 13.50
CA ASP A 398 -23.38 -3.09 14.92
C ASP A 398 -21.89 -3.41 15.11
N LEU A 399 -21.17 -2.43 15.68
CA LEU A 399 -19.73 -2.51 15.91
C LEU A 399 -19.47 -2.86 17.39
N GLU A 400 -18.52 -3.77 17.59
CA GLU A 400 -18.09 -4.25 18.89
C GLU A 400 -16.57 -4.26 19.00
N LEU A 401 -16.07 -4.31 20.23
CA LEU A 401 -14.65 -4.57 20.50
C LEU A 401 -14.46 -6.02 20.90
N SER A 402 -13.50 -6.70 20.28
CA SER A 402 -13.10 -8.05 20.66
C SER A 402 -12.59 -8.11 22.09
N THR A 403 -12.43 -9.32 22.63
CA THR A 403 -11.60 -9.55 23.81
C THR A 403 -10.11 -9.28 23.50
N ARG A 404 -9.31 -9.09 24.55
CA ARG A 404 -7.84 -8.98 24.42
C ARG A 404 -7.21 -10.27 23.91
N SER A 405 -7.70 -11.41 24.42
CA SER A 405 -7.21 -12.74 24.03
C SER A 405 -7.44 -13.02 22.54
N GLU A 406 -8.61 -12.67 22.01
CA GLU A 406 -8.89 -12.80 20.57
C GLU A 406 -7.97 -11.91 19.73
N ALA A 407 -7.75 -10.66 20.15
CA ALA A 407 -6.84 -9.76 19.45
C ALA A 407 -5.40 -10.31 19.45
N ASP A 408 -4.92 -10.83 20.58
CA ASP A 408 -3.58 -11.42 20.68
C ASP A 408 -3.46 -12.70 19.83
N SER A 409 -4.51 -13.53 19.80
CA SER A 409 -4.55 -14.71 18.93
C SER A 409 -4.47 -14.32 17.46
N ILE A 410 -5.16 -13.25 17.04
CA ILE A 410 -5.08 -12.76 15.67
C ILE A 410 -3.71 -12.15 15.37
N LYS A 411 -3.15 -11.33 16.27
CA LYS A 411 -1.78 -10.78 16.12
C LYS A 411 -0.72 -11.87 15.95
N LYS A 412 -0.82 -12.96 16.72
CA LYS A 412 0.07 -14.13 16.57
C LYS A 412 -0.08 -14.81 15.20
N ARG A 413 -1.30 -14.86 14.67
CA ARG A 413 -1.61 -15.52 13.40
C ARG A 413 -1.23 -14.70 12.17
N ILE A 414 -1.53 -13.40 12.18
CA ILE A 414 -1.39 -12.54 10.99
C ILE A 414 -0.33 -11.43 11.13
N GLY A 415 0.40 -11.40 12.24
CA GLY A 415 1.41 -10.40 12.52
C GLY A 415 0.85 -9.15 13.20
N VAL A 416 1.62 -8.57 14.11
CA VAL A 416 1.22 -7.40 14.92
C VAL A 416 0.96 -6.17 14.04
N HIS A 417 1.74 -6.01 12.96
CA HIS A 417 1.64 -4.85 12.07
C HIS A 417 0.37 -4.82 11.22
N ASN A 418 -0.31 -5.97 11.07
CA ASN A 418 -1.52 -6.11 10.28
C ASN A 418 -2.81 -5.94 11.11
N VAL A 419 -2.68 -5.63 12.41
CA VAL A 419 -3.81 -5.54 13.35
C VAL A 419 -3.82 -4.20 14.05
N VAL A 420 -4.80 -3.37 13.73
CA VAL A 420 -5.10 -2.17 14.52
C VAL A 420 -5.86 -2.56 15.78
N THR A 421 -5.37 -2.12 16.95
CA THR A 421 -6.02 -2.34 18.24
C THR A 421 -6.20 -1.08 19.05
N PHE A 422 -7.27 -1.05 19.84
CA PHE A 422 -7.62 -0.02 20.83
C PHE A 422 -7.62 -0.71 22.20
N GLY A 423 -6.68 -0.39 23.09
CA GLY A 423 -6.55 -1.05 24.39
C GLY A 423 -6.35 -2.58 24.29
N ASN A 424 -5.58 -3.02 23.29
CA ASN A 424 -5.40 -4.42 22.89
C ASN A 424 -6.69 -5.15 22.45
N ARG A 425 -7.70 -4.43 21.97
CA ARG A 425 -8.92 -5.00 21.38
C ARG A 425 -9.05 -4.59 19.92
N MET A 426 -9.68 -5.42 19.08
CA MET A 426 -9.95 -5.11 17.68
C MET A 426 -11.40 -4.67 17.51
N VAL A 427 -11.67 -3.88 16.47
CA VAL A 427 -13.06 -3.62 16.06
C VAL A 427 -13.59 -4.81 15.26
N THR A 428 -14.80 -5.24 15.58
CA THR A 428 -15.51 -6.35 14.95
C THR A 428 -16.94 -5.97 14.63
N TYR A 429 -17.60 -6.72 13.75
CA TYR A 429 -19.03 -6.60 13.45
C TYR A 429 -19.63 -7.97 13.16
N ALA A 430 -20.93 -8.11 13.39
CA ALA A 430 -21.65 -9.36 13.16
C ALA A 430 -22.16 -9.49 11.71
N VAL A 431 -22.01 -10.69 11.15
CA VAL A 431 -22.59 -11.13 9.88
C VAL A 431 -23.23 -12.50 10.09
N GLY A 432 -24.55 -12.54 10.34
CA GLY A 432 -25.20 -13.75 10.82
C GLY A 432 -24.62 -14.16 12.17
N ASP A 433 -24.23 -15.42 12.32
CA ASP A 433 -23.60 -15.95 13.55
C ASP A 433 -22.07 -15.77 13.58
N GLN A 434 -21.49 -15.12 12.56
CA GLN A 434 -20.05 -14.91 12.45
C GLN A 434 -19.64 -13.49 12.86
N SER A 435 -18.63 -13.39 13.71
CA SER A 435 -17.94 -12.13 14.00
C SER A 435 -16.82 -11.89 12.98
N VAL A 436 -16.92 -10.80 12.22
CA VAL A 436 -15.93 -10.36 11.23
C VAL A 436 -15.04 -9.28 11.84
N LYS A 437 -13.72 -9.42 11.66
CA LYS A 437 -12.70 -8.56 12.26
C LYS A 437 -12.25 -7.49 11.25
N LEU A 438 -12.17 -6.23 11.67
CA LEU A 438 -11.77 -5.10 10.80
C LEU A 438 -10.25 -4.80 10.83
N ALA A 439 -9.42 -5.80 11.14
CA ALA A 439 -7.99 -5.64 11.48
C ALA A 439 -7.18 -4.82 10.45
N SER A 440 -7.41 -5.01 9.16
CA SER A 440 -6.65 -4.39 8.06
C SER A 440 -7.37 -3.23 7.36
N LEU A 441 -8.57 -2.85 7.81
CA LEU A 441 -9.36 -1.82 7.14
C LEU A 441 -9.03 -0.41 7.64
N ILE A 442 -8.88 -0.24 8.96
CA ILE A 442 -8.63 1.08 9.57
C ILE A 442 -7.38 1.76 9.00
N PRO A 443 -6.23 1.07 8.77
CA PRO A 443 -5.06 1.71 8.19
C PRO A 443 -5.32 2.39 6.85
N ARG A 444 -6.24 1.83 6.06
CA ARG A 444 -6.57 2.31 4.71
C ARG A 444 -7.16 3.71 4.72
N PHE A 445 -7.81 4.08 5.82
CA PHE A 445 -8.38 5.42 5.95
C PHE A 445 -7.27 6.45 5.83
N PHE A 446 -6.14 6.24 6.49
CA PHE A 446 -5.02 7.19 6.48
C PHE A 446 -3.88 6.82 5.53
N THR A 447 -3.79 5.59 5.01
CA THR A 447 -2.77 5.24 4.01
C THR A 447 -3.23 5.42 2.57
N ASN A 448 -4.50 5.11 2.27
CA ASN A 448 -5.07 5.16 0.92
C ASN A 448 -6.12 6.27 0.76
N LEU A 449 -6.28 7.12 1.78
CA LEU A 449 -7.30 8.16 1.84
C LEU A 449 -8.73 7.63 1.66
N SER A 450 -8.98 6.37 2.01
CA SER A 450 -10.28 5.74 1.78
C SER A 450 -11.33 6.25 2.78
N ARG A 451 -12.58 6.42 2.34
CA ARG A 451 -13.66 6.93 3.22
C ARG A 451 -14.19 5.84 4.17
N PRO A 452 -14.19 6.07 5.50
CA PRO A 452 -14.72 5.12 6.48
C PRO A 452 -16.16 4.64 6.20
N ALA A 453 -17.06 5.55 5.80
CA ALA A 453 -18.47 5.23 5.55
C ALA A 453 -18.68 4.21 4.42
N GLN A 454 -17.83 4.25 3.39
CA GLN A 454 -17.94 3.32 2.27
C GLN A 454 -17.72 1.88 2.72
N PHE A 455 -16.71 1.62 3.56
CA PHE A 455 -16.44 0.28 4.06
C PHE A 455 -17.56 -0.25 4.95
N LEU A 456 -18.10 0.58 5.84
CA LEU A 456 -19.22 0.18 6.67
C LEU A 456 -20.48 -0.08 5.83
N SER A 457 -20.71 0.69 4.77
CA SER A 457 -21.79 0.42 3.82
C SER A 457 -21.63 -0.94 3.14
N LEU A 458 -20.40 -1.35 2.80
CA LEU A 458 -20.13 -2.69 2.28
C LEU A 458 -20.33 -3.79 3.33
N CYS A 459 -20.00 -3.52 4.59
CA CYS A 459 -20.28 -4.42 5.71
C CYS A 459 -21.79 -4.63 5.89
N ALA A 460 -22.58 -3.54 5.90
CA ALA A 460 -24.03 -3.58 6.00
C ALA A 460 -24.69 -4.39 4.88
N LYS A 461 -24.22 -4.22 3.63
CA LYS A 461 -24.69 -5.02 2.48
C LYS A 461 -24.44 -6.52 2.67
N ARG A 462 -23.32 -6.91 3.28
CA ARG A 462 -23.06 -8.33 3.57
C ARG A 462 -23.93 -8.86 4.71
N SER A 463 -24.14 -8.07 5.76
CA SER A 463 -25.00 -8.44 6.89
C SER A 463 -26.46 -8.62 6.47
N THR A 464 -26.93 -7.91 5.45
CA THR A 464 -28.30 -8.05 4.91
C THR A 464 -28.47 -9.28 4.01
N ILE A 465 -27.52 -9.57 3.12
CA ILE A 465 -27.56 -10.74 2.22
C ILE A 465 -27.62 -12.04 3.04
N ASN A 466 -26.79 -12.19 4.07
CA ASN A 466 -26.78 -13.43 4.88
C ASN A 466 -28.05 -13.62 5.72
N ARG A 467 -28.84 -12.55 5.97
CA ARG A 467 -30.14 -12.67 6.64
C ARG A 467 -31.24 -13.14 5.69
N SER A 468 -31.14 -12.85 4.40
CA SER A 468 -32.15 -13.28 3.42
C SER A 468 -31.89 -14.66 2.83
N THR A 469 -30.63 -15.12 2.79
CA THR A 469 -30.25 -16.43 2.23
C THR A 469 -30.21 -17.56 3.25
N ASN A 470 -30.58 -17.31 4.51
CA ASN A 470 -30.76 -18.34 5.51
C ASN A 470 -32.28 -18.59 5.70
N PRO A 471 -32.95 -19.34 4.79
CA PRO A 471 -34.26 -19.86 5.10
C PRO A 471 -34.04 -20.83 6.27
N ARG A 472 -34.41 -20.39 7.47
CA ARG A 472 -34.69 -21.30 8.57
C ARG A 472 -35.48 -22.46 7.98
N HIS A 473 -34.98 -23.68 8.21
CA HIS A 473 -35.77 -24.89 8.33
C HIS A 473 -37.29 -24.61 8.28
N ALA A 474 -37.83 -24.60 7.07
CA ALA A 474 -39.13 -25.20 6.83
C ALA A 474 -38.89 -26.70 6.98
N GLY A 475 -39.82 -27.37 7.66
CA GLY A 475 -39.57 -28.61 8.36
C GLY A 475 -39.05 -29.77 7.51
N ILE A 476 -38.47 -30.70 8.28
CA ILE A 476 -38.00 -32.06 8.01
C ILE A 476 -36.50 -32.14 7.74
#